data_AF-A0A7U9WUY0-F1
#
_entry.id   AF-A0A7U9WUY0-F1
#
_cell.length_a   1.000
_cell.length_b   1.000
_cell.length_c   1.000
_cell.angle_alpha   90.00
_cell.angle_beta   90.00
_cell.angle_gamma   90.00
#
_symmetry.space_group_name_H-M   'P 1'
#
loop_
_entity.id
_entity.type
_entity.pdbx_description
1 polymer ?
#
loop_
_entity_poly.entity_id
_entity_poly.type
_entity_poly.pdbx_seq_one_letter_code
_entity_poly.pdbx_strand_id
1 'polypeptide(L)'
;MLKKEDFLQLRVSYIEIGKMVQKYGYGQYNGVLQILMGQINCIDSDENDNEKLQYLLESYKSLFMSRGALGDFVIYDADIQLRKKLNEKYNNEVNKLWTILKDYI
;
A
#
# COMPACT_ATOMS: atom_id res chain seq x y z
N MET A 1 11.41 -16.44 0.96
CA MET A 1 10.39 -16.47 -0.11
C MET A 1 9.05 -16.31 0.56
N LEU A 2 8.22 -15.41 0.06
CA LEU A 2 6.92 -15.11 0.66
C LEU A 2 6.01 -16.34 0.59
N LYS A 3 5.18 -16.52 1.61
CA LYS A 3 4.14 -17.56 1.61
C LYS A 3 2.92 -17.05 0.86
N LYS A 4 2.06 -17.98 0.42
CA LYS A 4 0.77 -17.64 -0.22
C LYS A 4 -0.10 -16.72 0.65
N GLU A 5 -0.08 -16.91 1.97
CA GLU A 5 -0.79 -16.07 2.94
C GLU A 5 -0.24 -14.63 2.95
N ASP A 6 1.07 -14.45 2.78
CA ASP A 6 1.69 -13.14 2.71
C ASP A 6 1.23 -12.38 1.46
N PHE A 7 1.24 -13.04 0.29
CA PHE A 7 0.71 -12.45 -0.94
C PHE A 7 -0.76 -12.04 -0.82
N LEU A 8 -1.59 -12.89 -0.19
CA LEU A 8 -2.99 -12.56 0.03
C LEU A 8 -3.15 -11.33 0.96
N GLN A 9 -2.37 -11.27 2.04
CA GLN A 9 -2.39 -10.14 2.96
C GLN A 9 -1.90 -8.85 2.31
N LEU A 10 -0.82 -8.91 1.53
CA LEU A 10 -0.33 -7.79 0.74
C LEU A 10 -1.41 -7.26 -0.21
N ARG A 11 -2.07 -8.16 -0.96
CA ARG A 11 -3.15 -7.81 -1.89
C ARG A 11 -4.29 -7.08 -1.18
N VAL A 12 -4.76 -7.63 -0.05
CA VAL A 12 -5.84 -7.03 0.74
C VAL A 12 -5.45 -5.63 1.23
N SER A 13 -4.24 -5.48 1.77
CA SER A 13 -3.77 -4.20 2.29
C SER A 13 -3.57 -3.17 1.18
N TYR A 14 -3.01 -3.53 0.02
CA TYR A 14 -2.92 -2.63 -1.13
C TYR A 14 -4.29 -2.15 -1.62
N ILE A 15 -5.30 -3.02 -1.65
CA ILE A 15 -6.68 -2.65 -2.00
C ILE A 15 -7.26 -1.66 -0.99
N GLU A 16 -7.14 -1.94 0.31
CA GLU A 16 -7.70 -1.05 1.35
C GLU A 16 -7.01 0.31 1.38
N ILE A 17 -5.67 0.34 1.25
CA ILE A 17 -4.89 1.56 1.08
C ILE A 17 -5.36 2.32 -0.16
N GLY A 18 -5.47 1.63 -1.31
CA GLY A 18 -5.94 2.22 -2.56
C GLY A 18 -7.31 2.89 -2.45
N LYS A 19 -8.28 2.24 -1.78
CA LYS A 19 -9.61 2.83 -1.51
C LYS A 19 -9.52 4.11 -0.68
N MET A 20 -8.68 4.12 0.36
CA MET A 20 -8.50 5.29 1.23
C MET A 20 -7.82 6.43 0.48
N VAL A 21 -6.75 6.15 -0.26
CA VAL A 21 -6.03 7.13 -1.08
C VAL A 21 -6.93 7.69 -2.19
N GLN A 22 -7.73 6.85 -2.84
CA GLN A 22 -8.66 7.29 -3.89
C GLN A 22 -9.72 8.24 -3.31
N LYS A 23 -10.25 7.92 -2.14
CA LYS A 23 -11.30 8.73 -1.50
C LYS A 23 -10.79 10.04 -0.93
N TYR A 24 -9.61 10.04 -0.29
CA TYR A 24 -9.13 11.17 0.52
C TYR A 24 -7.88 11.86 -0.04
N GLY A 25 -7.31 11.37 -1.14
CA GLY A 25 -6.12 11.95 -1.78
C GLY A 25 -6.42 13.04 -2.81
N TYR A 26 -7.69 13.32 -3.11
CA TYR A 26 -8.16 14.42 -3.96
C TYR A 26 -7.37 14.61 -5.28
N GLY A 27 -6.98 13.50 -5.93
CA GLY A 27 -6.25 13.49 -7.20
C GLY A 27 -4.74 13.75 -7.11
N GLN A 28 -4.23 14.28 -5.99
CA GLN A 28 -2.78 14.50 -5.78
C GLN A 28 -1.99 13.19 -5.76
N TYR A 29 -2.66 12.11 -5.38
CA TYR A 29 -2.08 10.78 -5.24
C TYR A 29 -2.37 9.86 -6.44
N ASN A 30 -2.75 10.41 -7.60
CA ASN A 30 -3.03 9.58 -8.78
C ASN A 30 -1.84 8.71 -9.20
N GLY A 31 -0.61 9.23 -9.13
CA GLY A 31 0.60 8.43 -9.39
C GLY A 31 0.75 7.27 -8.40
N VAL A 32 0.49 7.52 -7.11
CA VAL A 32 0.51 6.49 -6.06
C VAL A 32 -0.57 5.44 -6.30
N LEU A 33 -1.78 5.83 -6.72
CA LEU A 33 -2.85 4.90 -7.08
C LEU A 33 -2.45 3.97 -8.23
N GLN A 34 -1.76 4.47 -9.25
CA GLN A 34 -1.27 3.63 -10.34
C GLN A 34 -0.26 2.60 -9.84
N ILE A 35 0.65 2.99 -8.93
CA ILE A 35 1.62 2.05 -8.36
C ILE A 35 0.92 0.99 -7.50
N LEU A 36 -0.05 1.38 -6.66
CA LEU A 36 -0.87 0.46 -5.85
C LEU A 36 -1.63 -0.54 -6.72
N MET A 37 -2.23 -0.09 -7.81
CA MET A 37 -2.87 -0.97 -8.79
C MET A 37 -1.87 -1.93 -9.43
N GLY A 38 -0.67 -1.44 -9.77
CA GLY A 38 0.44 -2.27 -10.25
C GLY A 38 0.80 -3.38 -9.26
N GLN A 39 0.84 -3.09 -7.96
CA GLN A 39 1.11 -4.11 -6.93
C GLN A 39 0.05 -5.22 -6.95
N ILE A 40 -1.23 -4.84 -7.01
CA ILE A 40 -2.35 -5.78 -7.01
C ILE A 40 -2.28 -6.65 -8.27
N ASN A 41 -2.07 -6.04 -9.44
CA ASN A 41 -1.94 -6.76 -10.70
C ASN A 41 -0.74 -7.72 -10.69
N CYS A 42 0.38 -7.32 -10.12
CA CYS A 42 1.55 -8.17 -9.96
C CYS A 42 1.27 -9.37 -9.05
N ILE A 43 0.52 -9.20 -7.96
CA ILE A 43 0.17 -10.32 -7.08
C ILE A 43 -0.76 -11.31 -7.80
N ASP A 44 -1.72 -10.77 -8.56
CA ASP A 44 -2.76 -11.53 -9.28
C ASP A 44 -2.28 -12.16 -10.59
N SER A 45 -1.07 -11.84 -11.06
CA SER A 45 -0.53 -12.38 -12.31
C SER A 45 -0.08 -13.85 -12.18
N ASP A 46 0.24 -14.46 -13.31
CA ASP A 46 0.82 -15.81 -13.39
C ASP A 46 2.36 -15.81 -13.27
N GLU A 47 2.97 -14.64 -13.00
CA GLU A 47 4.43 -14.53 -12.81
C GLU A 47 4.90 -15.36 -11.62
N ASN A 48 6.18 -15.73 -11.62
CA ASN A 48 6.70 -16.52 -10.51
C ASN A 48 6.91 -15.66 -9.24
N ASP A 49 6.87 -16.30 -8.08
CA ASP A 49 6.94 -15.63 -6.78
C ASP A 49 8.21 -14.78 -6.58
N ASN A 50 9.34 -15.10 -7.24
CA ASN A 50 10.55 -14.28 -7.14
C ASN A 50 10.41 -13.00 -7.96
N GLU A 51 9.87 -13.07 -9.17
CA GLU A 51 9.57 -11.89 -10.00
C GLU A 51 8.55 -10.98 -9.32
N LYS A 52 7.51 -11.58 -8.72
CA LYS A 52 6.53 -10.85 -7.92
C LYS A 52 7.20 -10.14 -6.75
N LEU A 53 8.01 -10.85 -5.96
CA LEU A 53 8.71 -10.27 -4.82
C LEU A 53 9.61 -9.12 -5.26
N GLN A 54 10.39 -9.28 -6.34
CA GLN A 54 11.26 -8.22 -6.85
C GLN A 54 10.45 -6.96 -7.20
N TYR A 55 9.37 -7.10 -7.97
CA TYR A 55 8.52 -5.98 -8.36
C TYR A 55 7.90 -5.27 -7.13
N LEU A 56 7.44 -6.05 -6.15
CA LEU A 56 6.88 -5.53 -4.90
C LEU A 56 7.91 -4.70 -4.11
N LEU A 57 9.15 -5.16 -4.02
CA LEU A 57 10.22 -4.47 -3.29
C LEU A 57 10.68 -3.19 -4.00
N GLU A 58 10.83 -3.23 -5.32
CA GLU A 58 11.17 -2.05 -6.11
C GLU A 58 10.09 -0.96 -5.98
N SER A 59 8.82 -1.37 -6.07
CA SER A 59 7.68 -0.48 -5.97
C SER A 59 7.45 0.05 -4.55
N TYR A 60 7.78 -0.72 -3.51
CA TYR A 60 7.69 -0.27 -2.12
C TYR A 60 8.48 1.02 -1.90
N LYS A 61 9.68 1.13 -2.50
CA LYS A 61 10.50 2.34 -2.42
C LYS A 61 9.77 3.55 -2.99
N SER A 62 9.15 3.40 -4.16
CA SER A 62 8.35 4.46 -4.79
C SER A 62 7.08 4.81 -3.99
N LEU A 63 6.49 3.85 -3.28
CA LEU A 63 5.30 4.08 -2.47
C LEU A 63 5.60 4.79 -1.14
N PHE A 64 6.79 4.66 -0.57
CA PHE A 64 7.04 5.13 0.80
C PHE A 64 8.21 6.10 0.96
N MET A 65 9.17 6.15 0.03
CA MET A 65 10.41 6.91 0.22
C MET A 65 10.44 8.26 -0.50
N SER A 66 9.55 8.51 -1.46
CA SER A 66 9.48 9.80 -2.16
C SER A 66 8.55 10.79 -1.46
N ARG A 67 8.86 12.08 -1.57
CA ARG A 67 7.96 13.16 -1.12
C ARG A 67 6.63 13.08 -1.86
N GLY A 68 5.51 13.21 -1.14
CA GLY A 68 4.17 13.06 -1.69
C GLY A 68 3.75 11.60 -1.92
N ALA A 69 4.48 10.64 -1.36
CA ALA A 69 4.11 9.23 -1.36
C ALA A 69 3.29 8.87 -0.11
N LEU A 70 3.03 7.58 0.11
CA LEU A 70 2.20 7.09 1.22
C LEU A 70 2.76 7.42 2.61
N GLY A 71 4.07 7.66 2.73
CA GLY A 71 4.68 8.13 3.98
C GLY A 71 4.18 9.51 4.43
N ASP A 72 3.80 10.36 3.49
CA ASP A 72 3.28 11.70 3.74
C ASP A 72 1.74 11.74 3.76
N PHE A 73 1.08 10.63 3.43
CA PHE A 73 -0.38 10.59 3.29
C PHE A 73 -1.06 10.59 4.65
N VAL A 74 -1.87 11.62 4.88
CA VAL A 74 -2.71 11.76 6.07
C VAL A 74 -4.14 12.02 5.61
N ILE A 75 -5.09 11.25 6.13
CA ILE A 75 -6.50 11.46 5.86
C ILE A 75 -6.97 12.65 6.69
N TYR A 76 -7.52 13.68 6.04
CA TYR A 76 -8.16 14.80 6.72
C TYR A 76 -9.67 14.67 6.67
N ASP A 77 -10.30 14.82 7.84
CA ASP A 77 -11.74 14.97 8.02
C ASP A 77 -11.98 16.03 9.10
N ALA A 78 -13.05 16.81 9.00
CA ALA A 78 -13.41 17.84 9.98
C ALA A 78 -13.80 17.21 11.33
N ASP A 79 -14.42 16.02 11.31
CA ASP A 79 -14.68 15.24 12.51
C ASP A 79 -13.36 14.61 13.00
N ILE A 80 -12.90 15.06 14.17
CA ILE A 80 -11.65 14.63 14.79
C ILE A 80 -11.66 13.12 15.11
N GLN A 81 -12.80 12.58 15.56
CA GLN A 81 -12.92 11.17 15.91
C GLN A 81 -12.89 10.30 14.65
N LEU A 82 -13.61 10.72 13.61
CA LEU A 82 -13.58 10.04 12.32
C LEU A 82 -12.18 10.09 11.70
N ARG A 83 -11.53 11.26 11.70
CA ARG A 83 -10.16 11.45 11.22
C ARG A 83 -9.18 10.51 11.92
N LYS A 84 -9.25 10.43 13.26
CA LYS A 84 -8.39 9.54 14.05
C LYS A 84 -8.60 8.07 13.64
N LYS A 85 -9.86 7.62 13.61
CA LYS A 85 -10.22 6.24 13.23
C LYS A 85 -9.76 5.86 11.83
N LEU A 86 -9.89 6.78 10.86
CA LEU A 86 -9.48 6.56 9.48
C LEU A 86 -7.95 6.44 9.36
N ASN A 87 -7.20 7.32 10.02
CA ASN A 87 -5.74 7.24 10.01
C ASN A 87 -5.21 6.02 10.77
N GLU A 88 -5.85 5.62 11.87
CA GLU A 88 -5.53 4.35 12.55
C GLU A 88 -5.75 3.15 11.63
N LYS A 89 -6.88 3.10 10.91
CA LYS A 89 -7.13 2.05 9.92
C LYS A 89 -6.07 2.06 8.81
N TYR A 90 -5.76 3.22 8.27
CA TYR A 90 -4.73 3.39 7.24
C TYR A 90 -3.36 2.90 7.71
N ASN A 91 -2.91 3.36 8.87
CA ASN A 91 -1.62 2.98 9.46
C ASN A 91 -1.55 1.48 9.75
N ASN A 92 -2.66 0.87 10.16
CA ASN A 92 -2.71 -0.58 10.37
C ASN A 92 -2.50 -1.35 9.06
N GLU A 93 -3.07 -0.92 7.94
CA GLU A 93 -2.82 -1.56 6.64
C GLU A 93 -1.38 -1.35 6.16
N VAL A 94 -0.82 -0.14 6.33
CA VAL A 94 0.59 0.12 6.02
C VAL A 94 1.53 -0.75 6.86
N ASN A 95 1.24 -0.90 8.15
CA ASN A 95 2.02 -1.75 9.05
C ASN A 95 1.98 -3.24 8.67
N LYS A 96 0.88 -3.73 8.08
CA LYS A 96 0.82 -5.11 7.56
C LYS A 96 1.76 -5.29 6.36
N LEU A 97 1.79 -4.32 5.44
CA LEU A 97 2.75 -4.34 4.33
C LEU A 97 4.19 -4.36 4.85
N TRP A 98 4.51 -3.46 5.78
CA TRP A 98 5.84 -3.38 6.39
C TRP A 98 6.22 -4.68 7.10
N THR A 99 5.33 -5.25 7.91
CA THR A 99 5.59 -6.50 8.64
C THR A 99 6.02 -7.64 7.73
N ILE A 100 5.45 -7.71 6.53
CA ILE A 100 5.75 -8.76 5.54
C ILE A 100 7.03 -8.46 4.78
N LEU A 101 7.24 -7.19 4.38
CA LEU A 101 8.31 -6.83 3.44
C LEU A 101 9.62 -6.39 4.12
N LYS A 102 9.60 -6.02 5.41
CA LYS A 102 10.75 -5.44 6.13
C LYS A 102 12.03 -6.29 6.08
N ASP A 103 11.90 -7.61 6.06
CA ASP A 103 13.05 -8.52 6.08
C ASP A 103 13.68 -8.69 4.68
N TYR A 104 13.10 -8.02 3.67
CA TYR A 104 13.50 -8.06 2.26
C TYR A 104 13.89 -6.69 1.70
N ILE A 105 13.74 -5.60 2.47
CA ILE A 105 14.00 -4.21 2.06
C ILE A 105 15.40 -3.75 2.46
#